data_AF-A0A6J4RY43-F1
#
_entry.id   AF-A0A6J4RY43-F1
#
_cell.length_a   1.000
_cell.length_b   1.000
_cell.length_c   1.000
_cell.angle_alpha   90.00
_cell.angle_beta   90.00
_cell.angle_gamma   90.00
#
_symmetry.space_group_name_H-M   'P 1'
#
loop_
_entity.id
_entity.type
_entity.pdbx_description
1 polymer ?
#
loop_
_entity_poly.entity_id
_entity_poly.type
_entity_poly.pdbx_seq_one_letter_code
_entity_poly.pdbx_strand_id
1 'polypeptide(L)'
;MGVRAKLARPTVFFFRYGLAAIFIVMGFVALAFAPPTARYEGFSMCVGSGLSILLLNFLFRMGARGDHDRDDEEAARDFYARNGHWPDEAPPADARRRRTPTA
;
A
#
# COMPACT_ATOMS: atom_id res chain seq x y z
N MET A 1 -4.96 1.74 -27.33
CA MET A 1 -4.67 1.59 -25.88
C MET A 1 -4.05 2.88 -25.35
N GLY A 2 -4.81 3.88 -24.89
CA GLY A 2 -4.19 5.16 -24.48
C GLY A 2 -5.03 6.08 -23.60
N VAL A 3 -6.35 5.92 -23.57
CA VAL A 3 -7.24 6.77 -22.75
C VAL A 3 -7.38 6.23 -21.31
N ARG A 4 -7.31 4.91 -21.10
CA ARG A 4 -7.48 4.28 -19.78
C ARG A 4 -6.40 4.67 -18.76
N ALA A 5 -5.15 4.87 -19.21
CA ALA A 5 -4.02 5.17 -18.33
C ALA A 5 -4.04 6.60 -17.77
N LYS A 6 -4.63 7.58 -18.48
CA LYS A 6 -4.70 8.97 -18.02
C LYS A 6 -5.85 9.22 -17.05
N LEU A 7 -6.95 8.46 -17.13
CA LEU A 7 -8.05 8.53 -16.16
C LEU A 7 -7.78 7.73 -14.87
N ALA A 8 -7.03 6.62 -14.96
CA ALA A 8 -6.78 5.77 -13.80
C ALA A 8 -6.09 6.52 -12.63
N ARG A 9 -5.18 7.46 -12.95
CA ARG A 9 -4.47 8.27 -11.94
C ARG A 9 -5.39 9.27 -11.20
N PRO A 10 -6.13 10.17 -11.87
CA PRO A 10 -7.04 11.10 -11.19
C PRO A 10 -8.20 10.39 -10.52
N THR A 11 -8.73 9.30 -11.08
CA THR A 11 -9.82 8.54 -10.44
C THR A 11 -9.36 7.90 -9.13
N VAL A 12 -8.21 7.21 -9.11
CA VAL A 12 -7.67 6.62 -7.89
C VAL A 12 -7.34 7.71 -6.87
N PHE A 13 -6.77 8.84 -7.31
CA PHE A 13 -6.49 9.98 -6.42
C PHE A 13 -7.79 10.55 -5.81
N PHE A 14 -8.84 10.71 -6.61
CA PHE A 14 -10.14 11.19 -6.14
C PHE A 14 -10.75 10.26 -5.10
N PHE A 15 -10.73 8.94 -5.31
CA PHE A 15 -11.27 8.01 -4.31
C PHE A 15 -10.40 7.93 -3.05
N ARG A 16 -9.08 8.09 -3.17
CA ARG A 16 -8.16 8.06 -2.02
C ARG A 16 -8.24 9.32 -1.16
N TYR A 17 -8.42 10.49 -1.77
CA TYR A 17 -8.31 11.77 -1.07
C TYR A 17 -9.50 12.70 -1.28
N GLY A 18 -10.12 12.69 -2.46
CA GLY A 18 -11.26 13.53 -2.79
C GLY A 18 -12.47 13.24 -1.91
N LEU A 19 -12.84 11.97 -1.71
CA LEU A 19 -13.96 11.61 -0.84
C LEU A 19 -13.73 12.07 0.61
N ALA A 20 -12.54 11.85 1.16
CA ALA A 20 -12.19 12.32 2.50
C ALA A 20 -12.24 13.85 2.60
N ALA A 21 -11.70 14.56 1.61
CA ALA A 21 -11.73 16.02 1.56
C ALA A 21 -13.16 16.56 1.53
N ILE A 22 -14.06 15.94 0.75
CA ILE A 22 -15.48 16.31 0.71
C ILE A 22 -16.11 16.19 2.09
N PHE A 23 -15.90 15.09 2.80
CA PHE A 23 -16.43 14.90 4.16
C PHE A 23 -15.89 15.93 5.14
N ILE A 24 -14.59 16.23 5.10
CA ILE A 24 -13.99 17.23 5.98
C ILE A 24 -14.59 18.61 5.71
N VAL A 25 -14.64 19.02 4.44
CA VAL A 25 -15.26 20.30 4.04
C VAL A 25 -16.71 20.36 4.50
N MET A 26 -17.47 19.28 4.32
CA MET A 26 -18.87 19.26 4.71
C MET A 26 -19.06 19.36 6.23
N GLY A 27 -18.13 18.82 7.02
CA GLY A 27 -18.10 19.03 8.47
C GLY A 27 -17.92 20.50 8.84
N PHE A 28 -17.00 21.20 8.18
CA PHE A 28 -16.82 22.64 8.39
C PHE A 28 -18.02 23.47 7.92
N VAL A 29 -18.67 23.06 6.83
CA VAL A 29 -19.94 23.66 6.37
C VAL A 29 -21.02 23.47 7.44
N ALA A 30 -21.17 22.27 8.01
CA ALA A 30 -22.10 22.01 9.10
C ALA A 30 -21.77 22.86 10.33
N LEU A 31 -20.49 22.99 10.68
CA LEU A 31 -20.08 23.83 11.79
C LEU A 31 -20.46 25.30 11.58
N ALA A 32 -20.27 25.83 10.38
CA ALA A 32 -20.54 27.24 10.05
C ALA A 32 -22.04 27.55 9.94
N PHE A 33 -22.81 26.69 9.29
CA PHE A 33 -24.18 27.00 8.85
C PHE A 33 -25.29 26.23 9.58
N ALA A 34 -24.99 25.14 10.29
CA ALA A 34 -26.03 24.36 10.97
C ALA A 34 -26.52 25.01 12.27
N PRO A 35 -27.75 24.70 12.71
CA PRO A 35 -28.30 25.16 13.98
C PRO A 35 -27.41 24.76 15.18
N PRO A 36 -27.42 25.55 16.28
CA PRO A 36 -26.57 25.27 17.45
C PRO A 36 -26.73 23.86 18.04
N THR A 37 -27.92 23.28 17.95
CA THR A 37 -28.24 21.94 18.44
C THR A 37 -27.58 20.82 17.64
N ALA A 38 -27.28 21.05 16.35
CA ALA A 38 -26.79 20.01 15.44
C ALA A 38 -25.36 20.27 14.93
N ARG A 39 -24.82 21.48 15.09
CA ARG A 39 -23.55 21.87 14.45
C ARG A 39 -22.35 21.01 14.86
N TYR A 40 -22.23 20.68 16.14
CA TYR A 40 -21.11 19.90 16.67
C TYR A 40 -21.23 18.41 16.35
N GLU A 41 -22.46 17.91 16.34
CA GLU A 41 -22.75 16.54 15.92
C GLU A 41 -22.43 16.35 14.43
N GLY A 42 -22.97 17.21 13.57
CA GLY A 42 -22.67 17.18 12.13
C GLY A 42 -21.18 17.36 11.83
N PHE A 43 -20.50 18.27 12.53
CA PHE A 43 -19.06 18.45 12.40
C PHE A 43 -18.29 17.17 12.74
N SER A 44 -18.54 16.59 13.92
CA SER A 44 -17.80 15.42 14.39
C SER A 44 -18.06 14.18 13.52
N MET A 45 -19.31 13.97 13.08
CA MET A 45 -19.66 12.89 12.16
C MET A 45 -18.91 13.02 10.82
N CYS A 46 -18.98 14.20 10.19
CA CYS A 46 -18.38 14.40 8.87
C CYS A 46 -16.85 14.41 8.92
N VAL A 47 -16.24 15.15 9.85
CA VAL A 47 -14.78 15.19 9.97
C VAL A 47 -14.23 13.85 10.45
N GLY A 48 -14.88 13.19 11.41
CA GLY A 48 -14.48 11.86 11.87
C GLY A 48 -14.51 10.82 10.75
N SER A 49 -15.55 10.85 9.90
CA SER A 49 -15.63 10.00 8.71
C SER A 49 -14.50 10.28 7.73
N GLY A 50 -14.24 11.55 7.41
CA GLY A 50 -13.14 11.94 6.52
C GLY A 50 -11.77 11.51 7.03
N LEU A 51 -11.49 11.70 8.32
CA LEU A 51 -10.24 11.26 8.95
C LEU A 51 -10.11 9.73 8.97
N SER A 52 -11.20 9.00 9.21
CA SER A 52 -11.22 7.54 9.16
C SER A 52 -10.89 7.01 7.76
N ILE A 53 -11.41 7.65 6.71
CA ILE A 53 -11.07 7.33 5.32
C ILE A 53 -9.56 7.56 5.07
N LEU A 54 -9.00 8.68 5.51
CA LEU A 54 -7.56 8.96 5.36
C LEU A 54 -6.71 7.93 6.10
N LEU A 55 -7.09 7.59 7.33
CA LEU A 55 -6.41 6.58 8.13
C LEU A 55 -6.44 5.22 7.43
N LEU A 56 -7.61 4.80 6.92
CA LEU A 56 -7.74 3.52 6.24
C LEU A 56 -6.88 3.48 4.97
N ASN A 57 -6.86 4.56 4.17
CA ASN A 57 -5.96 4.68 3.02
C ASN A 57 -4.49 4.59 3.42
N PHE A 58 -4.12 5.17 4.56
CA PHE A 58 -2.77 5.09 5.09
C PHE A 58 -2.39 3.66 5.49
N LEU A 59 -3.27 2.96 6.21
CA LEU A 59 -3.05 1.55 6.59
C LEU A 59 -2.93 0.63 5.37
N PHE A 60 -3.80 0.79 4.37
CA PHE A 60 -3.70 0.04 3.11
C PHE A 60 -2.37 0.27 2.39
N ARG A 61 -1.87 1.50 2.37
CA ARG A 61 -0.57 1.80 1.76
C ARG A 61 0.57 1.10 2.48
N MET A 62 0.52 1.03 3.82
CA MET A 62 1.54 0.31 4.58
C MET A 62 1.46 -1.20 4.31
N GLY A 63 0.26 -1.78 4.28
CA GLY A 63 0.07 -3.19 3.94
C GLY A 63 0.60 -3.54 2.55
N ALA A 64 0.27 -2.72 1.53
CA ALA A 64 0.74 -2.92 0.16
C ALA A 64 2.27 -2.77 0.03
N ARG A 65 2.91 -1.94 0.87
CA ARG A 65 4.37 -1.82 0.87
C ARG A 65 5.05 -3.07 1.40
N GLY A 66 4.47 -3.74 2.41
CA GLY A 66 5.01 -5.00 2.95
C GLY A 66 4.79 -6.21 2.05
N ASP A 67 3.91 -6.12 1.04
CA ASP A 67 3.71 -7.17 0.04
C ASP A 67 4.98 -7.34 -0.82
N HIS A 68 5.64 -6.23 -1.16
CA HIS A 68 6.91 -6.25 -1.87
C HIS A 68 8.01 -7.00 -1.10
N ASP A 69 8.10 -6.78 0.21
CA ASP A 69 9.10 -7.46 1.04
C ASP A 69 8.86 -8.99 1.05
N ARG A 70 7.60 -9.43 0.93
CA ARG A 70 7.24 -10.85 0.81
C ARG A 70 7.57 -11.42 -0.56
N ASP A 71 7.29 -10.67 -1.63
CA ASP A 71 7.65 -11.06 -2.99
C ASP A 71 9.18 -11.22 -3.14
N ASP A 72 9.94 -10.30 -2.53
CA ASP A 72 11.41 -10.35 -2.53
C ASP A 72 11.93 -11.57 -1.75
N GLU A 73 11.32 -11.89 -0.60
CA GLU A 73 11.67 -13.09 0.16
C GLU A 73 11.33 -14.38 -0.61
N GLU A 74 10.17 -14.42 -1.26
CA GLU A 74 9.75 -15.57 -2.07
C GLU A 74 10.70 -15.78 -3.26
N ALA A 75 11.09 -14.70 -3.95
CA ALA A 75 12.08 -14.74 -5.02
C ALA A 75 13.46 -15.24 -4.56
N ALA A 76 13.90 -14.83 -3.36
CA ALA A 76 15.16 -15.29 -2.77
C ALA A 76 15.13 -16.80 -2.42
N ARG A 77 14.00 -17.30 -1.90
CA ARG A 77 13.80 -18.74 -1.63
C ARG A 77 13.81 -19.55 -2.92
N ASP A 78 13.16 -19.03 -3.95
CA ASP A 78 13.12 -19.61 -5.30
C ASP A 78 14.53 -19.73 -5.91
N PHE A 79 15.35 -18.69 -5.73
CA PHE A 79 16.75 -18.71 -6.11
C PHE A 79 17.52 -19.77 -5.31
N TYR A 80 17.38 -19.82 -3.99
CA TYR A 80 18.03 -20.81 -3.15
C TYR A 80 17.69 -22.25 -3.57
N ALA A 81 16.41 -22.53 -3.86
CA ALA A 81 15.97 -23.85 -4.30
C ALA A 81 16.62 -24.30 -5.62
N ARG A 82 16.89 -23.36 -6.54
CA ARG A 82 17.53 -23.63 -7.83
C ARG A 82 19.05 -23.67 -7.75
N ASN A 83 19.65 -22.83 -6.92
CA ASN A 83 21.09 -22.56 -6.94
C ASN A 83 21.84 -23.19 -5.75
N GLY A 84 21.13 -23.56 -4.68
CA GLY A 84 21.70 -24.14 -3.46
C GLY A 84 22.48 -23.14 -2.59
N HIS A 85 22.33 -21.84 -2.86
CA HIS A 85 22.91 -20.75 -2.07
C HIS A 85 22.00 -19.52 -2.14
N TRP A 86 22.10 -18.61 -1.17
CA TRP A 86 21.32 -17.38 -1.19
C TRP A 86 21.86 -16.39 -2.25
N PRO A 87 21.02 -15.50 -2.81
CA PRO A 87 21.43 -14.59 -3.88
C PRO A 87 22.49 -13.56 -3.45
N ASP A 88 22.61 -13.28 -2.16
CA ASP A 88 23.62 -12.44 -1.54
C ASP A 88 24.87 -13.22 -1.07
N GLU A 89 24.85 -14.55 -1.14
CA GLU A 89 25.99 -15.41 -0.81
C GLU A 89 26.82 -15.77 -2.04
N ALA A 90 28.14 -15.89 -1.86
CA ALA A 90 29.00 -16.44 -2.89
C ALA A 90 28.70 -17.94 -3.10
N PRO A 91 28.68 -18.44 -4.36
CA PRO A 91 28.43 -19.85 -4.62
C PRO A 91 29.41 -20.77 -3.84
N PRO A 92 28.96 -21.91 -3.29
CA PRO A 92 29.81 -22.80 -2.52
C PRO A 92 31.01 -23.28 -3.32
N ALA A 93 32.23 -23.10 -2.78
CA ALA A 93 33.49 -23.46 -3.45
C ALA A 93 33.64 -24.99 -3.69
N ASP A 94 32.85 -25.82 -2.98
CA ASP A 94 32.92 -27.27 -2.95
C ASP A 94 32.01 -27.97 -3.98
N ALA A 95 30.99 -27.29 -4.52
CA ALA A 95 30.09 -27.84 -5.54
C ALA A 95 30.82 -28.27 -6.83
N ARG A 96 31.93 -27.61 -7.15
CA ARG A 96 32.79 -27.93 -8.31
C ARG A 96 33.68 -29.17 -8.06
N ARG A 97 34.01 -29.47 -6.80
CA ARG A 97 34.92 -30.58 -6.42
C ARG A 97 34.22 -31.94 -6.39
N ARG A 98 32.89 -31.98 -6.15
CA ARG A 98 32.09 -33.22 -6.12
C ARG A 98 31.73 -33.78 -7.50
N ARG A 99 31.96 -33.05 -8.59
CA ARG A 99 31.64 -33.50 -9.96
C ARG A 99 32.78 -34.22 -10.68
N THR A 100 33.96 -34.32 -10.09
CA THR A 100 35.06 -35.11 -10.67
C THR A 100 34.86 -36.56 -10.24
N PRO A 101 34.57 -37.51 -11.16
CA PRO A 101 34.57 -38.92 -10.82
C PRO A 101 36.01 -39.29 -10.45
N THR A 102 36.22 -39.72 -9.21
CA THR A 102 37.43 -40.46 -8.84
C THR A 102 37.45 -41.73 -9.70
N ALA A 103 38.38 -41.74 -10.67
CA ALA A 103 38.74 -42.89 -11.48
C ALA A 103 39.56 -43.91 -10.68
#